data_AF-R7SK22-F1
#
_entry.id   AF-R7SK22-F1
#
_cell.length_a   1.000
_cell.length_b   1.000
_cell.length_c   1.000
_cell.angle_alpha   90.00
_cell.angle_beta   90.00
_cell.angle_gamma   90.00
#
_symmetry.space_group_name_H-M   'P 1'
#
loop_
_entity.id
_entity.type
_entity.pdbx_description
1 polymer ?
#
loop_
_entity_poly.entity_id
_entity_poly.type
_entity_poly.pdbx_seq_one_letter_code
_entity_poly.pdbx_strand_id
1 'polypeptide(L)'
;MLTYGARGDEEARTKERMVLLDSGCSLVRAKTVNDLLEAIYDVLEVHRTVLRERKILHRDMSINNILMYPKRADVGGRAMSRKAPLFIKDVLGGSPRQAIDYVD
;
A
#
# COMPACT_ATOMS: atom_id res chain seq x y z
N MET A 1 12.97 -52.93 23.72
CA MET A 1 12.98 -52.36 22.36
C MET A 1 11.69 -51.59 22.20
N LEU A 2 11.72 -50.26 22.34
CA LEU A 2 10.55 -49.40 22.21
C LEU A 2 10.68 -48.65 20.88
N THR A 3 9.75 -48.88 19.96
CA THR A 3 9.69 -48.18 18.68
C THR A 3 9.10 -46.81 18.89
N TYR A 4 9.91 -45.77 18.70
CA TYR A 4 9.44 -44.39 18.58
C TYR A 4 8.60 -44.30 17.31
N GLY A 5 7.28 -44.24 17.46
CA GLY A 5 6.36 -43.94 16.38
C GLY A 5 6.66 -42.55 15.83
N ALA A 6 6.90 -42.48 14.53
CA ALA A 6 7.21 -41.25 13.81
C ALA A 6 6.15 -40.18 14.08
N ARG A 7 6.58 -39.14 14.79
CA ARG A 7 5.83 -37.90 14.99
C ARG A 7 6.00 -37.08 13.73
N GLY A 8 4.92 -36.89 12.97
CA GLY A 8 4.99 -36.17 11.70
C GLY A 8 3.62 -35.96 11.07
N ASP A 9 2.68 -35.36 11.82
CA ASP A 9 1.60 -34.61 11.19
C ASP A 9 2.23 -33.37 10.53
N GLU A 10 2.83 -33.54 9.36
CA GLU A 10 3.14 -32.43 8.46
C GLU A 10 1.81 -31.94 7.87
N GLU A 11 1.15 -31.01 8.56
CA GLU A 11 0.12 -30.19 7.91
C GLU A 11 0.73 -29.59 6.64
N ALA A 12 0.26 -30.05 5.48
CA ALA A 12 0.77 -29.61 4.20
C ALA A 12 0.67 -28.07 4.08
N ARG A 13 1.82 -27.40 4.03
CA ARG A 13 1.90 -25.94 3.92
C ARG A 13 1.04 -25.43 2.76
N THR A 14 -0.02 -24.68 3.06
CA THR A 14 -0.85 -24.02 2.04
C THR A 14 -0.22 -22.69 1.62
N LYS A 15 -0.17 -22.43 0.31
CA LYS A 15 0.33 -21.15 -0.25
C LYS A 15 -0.83 -20.31 -0.75
N GLU A 16 -0.94 -19.09 -0.25
CA GLU A 16 -1.87 -18.08 -0.75
C GLU A 16 -1.16 -17.08 -1.66
N ARG A 17 -1.87 -16.55 -2.65
CA ARG A 17 -1.38 -15.49 -3.54
C ARG A 17 -2.41 -14.38 -3.60
N MET A 18 -1.96 -13.16 -3.36
CA MET A 18 -2.76 -11.95 -3.57
C MET A 18 -2.35 -11.31 -4.90
N VAL A 19 -3.34 -10.99 -5.74
CA VAL A 19 -3.13 -10.25 -7.00
C VAL A 19 -3.62 -8.83 -6.79
N LEU A 20 -2.71 -7.85 -6.93
CA LEU A 20 -3.03 -6.44 -6.85
C LEU A 20 -3.29 -5.89 -8.26
N LEU A 21 -4.30 -5.03 -8.38
CA LEU A 21 -4.64 -4.38 -9.65
C LEU A 21 -3.55 -3.41 -10.12
N ASP A 22 -2.97 -2.66 -9.17
CA ASP A 22 -1.96 -1.67 -9.47
C ASP A 22 -0.56 -2.24 -9.23
N SER A 23 0.39 -1.77 -10.04
CA SER A 23 1.81 -2.08 -9.86
C SER A 23 2.63 -0.79 -9.83
N GLY A 24 3.91 -0.90 -9.48
CA GLY A 24 4.81 0.26 -9.43
C GLY A 24 6.27 -0.15 -9.53
N CYS A 25 7.13 0.84 -9.37
CA CYS A 25 8.58 0.71 -9.41
C CYS A 25 9.15 0.87 -8.00
N SER A 26 10.26 0.18 -7.70
CA SER A 26 10.98 0.39 -6.44
C SER A 26 11.44 1.84 -6.28
N LEU A 27 11.47 2.31 -5.02
CA LEU A 27 11.94 3.65 -4.63
C LEU A 27 13.35 3.98 -5.15
N VAL A 28 14.23 2.98 -5.30
CA VAL A 28 15.60 3.18 -5.82
C VAL A 28 15.64 3.59 -7.29
N ARG A 29 14.52 3.49 -8.00
CA ARG A 29 14.40 3.87 -9.41
C ARG A 29 13.90 5.31 -9.60
N ALA A 30 13.93 6.13 -8.55
CA ALA A 30 13.63 7.56 -8.66
C ALA A 30 14.49 8.19 -9.76
N LYS A 31 13.85 8.94 -10.66
CA LYS A 31 14.56 9.66 -11.73
C LYS A 31 15.19 10.95 -11.24
N THR A 32 14.60 11.56 -10.22
CA THR A 32 15.04 12.82 -9.62
C THR A 32 14.95 12.75 -8.11
N VAL A 33 15.67 13.63 -7.42
CA VAL A 33 15.54 13.80 -5.96
C VAL A 33 14.13 14.26 -5.60
N ASN A 34 13.50 15.08 -6.44
CA ASN A 34 12.13 15.54 -6.18
C ASN A 34 11.13 14.38 -6.22
N ASP A 35 11.23 13.48 -7.20
CA ASP A 35 10.38 12.28 -7.29
C ASP A 35 10.50 11.41 -6.03
N LEU A 36 11.72 11.29 -5.49
CA LEU A 36 11.98 10.56 -4.25
C LEU A 36 11.31 11.23 -3.05
N LEU A 37 11.47 12.55 -2.91
CA LEU A 37 10.88 13.33 -1.81
C LEU A 37 9.34 13.31 -1.86
N GLU A 38 8.77 13.46 -3.05
CA GLU A 38 7.33 13.34 -3.30
C GLU A 38 6.80 11.97 -2.85
N ALA A 39 7.48 10.89 -3.23
CA ALA A 39 7.09 9.55 -2.83
C ALA A 39 7.19 9.31 -1.32
N ILE A 40 8.26 9.81 -0.68
CA ILE A 40 8.41 9.70 0.78
C ILE A 40 7.30 10.47 1.50
N TYR A 41 6.94 11.67 1.02
CA TYR A 41 5.82 12.43 1.57
C TYR A 41 4.53 11.62 1.50
N ASP A 42 4.18 11.10 0.31
CA ASP A 42 2.95 10.33 0.09
C ASP A 42 2.89 9.09 0.99
N VAL A 43 4.01 8.38 1.13
CA VAL A 43 4.10 7.20 2.02
C VAL A 43 3.83 7.60 3.46
N LEU A 44 4.49 8.63 3.98
CA LEU A 44 4.31 9.06 5.37
C LEU A 44 2.85 9.49 5.63
N GLU A 45 2.24 10.22 4.70
CA GLU A 45 0.86 10.67 4.85
C GLU A 45 -0.16 9.53 4.77
N VAL A 46 0.06 8.54 3.89
CA VAL A 46 -0.74 7.30 3.85
C VAL A 46 -0.66 6.57 5.19
N HIS A 47 0.55 6.38 5.73
CA HIS A 47 0.73 5.68 7.00
C HIS A 47 0.08 6.42 8.16
N ARG A 48 0.23 7.75 8.20
CA ARG A 48 -0.43 8.60 9.19
C ARG A 48 -1.94 8.47 9.12
N THR A 49 -2.52 8.53 7.91
CA THR A 49 -3.95 8.41 7.69
C THR A 49 -4.47 7.04 8.09
N VAL A 50 -3.81 5.95 7.66
CA VAL A 50 -4.19 4.58 8.01
C VAL A 50 -4.12 4.35 9.53
N LEU A 51 -3.08 4.86 10.19
CA LEU A 51 -2.97 4.77 11.65
C LEU A 51 -4.11 5.52 12.35
N ARG A 52 -4.42 6.75 11.93
CA ARG A 52 -5.45 7.57 12.60
C ARG A 52 -6.86 7.07 12.33
N GLU A 53 -7.15 6.74 11.08
CA GLU A 53 -8.50 6.47 10.57
C GLU A 53 -8.90 5.00 10.58
N ARG A 54 -7.93 4.09 10.64
CA ARG A 54 -8.16 2.64 10.66
C ARG A 54 -7.51 1.93 11.85
N LYS A 55 -6.67 2.63 12.62
CA LYS A 55 -5.90 2.05 13.75
C LYS A 55 -4.97 0.91 13.31
N ILE A 56 -4.50 0.96 12.07
CA ILE A 56 -3.60 -0.05 11.50
C ILE A 56 -2.20 0.56 11.38
N LEU A 57 -1.20 -0.20 11.82
CA LEU A 57 0.22 0.12 11.65
C LEU A 57 0.83 -0.85 10.63
N HIS A 58 1.49 -0.33 9.59
CA HIS A 58 2.12 -1.16 8.55
C HIS A 58 3.19 -2.11 9.12
N ARG A 59 3.95 -1.64 10.12
CA ARG A 59 5.03 -2.36 10.86
C ARG A 59 6.23 -2.83 10.03
N ASP A 60 6.09 -2.97 8.73
CA ASP A 60 7.17 -3.36 7.82
C ASP A 60 7.48 -2.24 6.81
N MET A 61 7.79 -1.04 7.33
CA MET A 61 8.13 0.10 6.48
C MET A 61 9.59 -0.04 6.04
N SER A 62 9.79 -0.39 4.76
CA SER A 62 11.11 -0.52 4.16
C SER A 62 11.09 -0.01 2.73
N ILE A 63 12.27 0.27 2.17
CA ILE A 63 12.42 0.74 0.78
C ILE A 63 11.83 -0.24 -0.26
N ASN A 64 11.74 -1.53 0.10
CA ASN A 64 11.22 -2.58 -0.77
C ASN A 64 9.68 -2.67 -0.76
N ASN A 65 9.04 -2.12 0.28
CA ASN A 65 7.57 -2.09 0.41
C ASN A 65 6.97 -0.75 -0.05
N ILE A 66 7.77 0.13 -0.64
CA ILE A 66 7.35 1.41 -1.18
C ILE A 66 7.42 1.35 -2.71
N LEU A 67 6.30 1.67 -3.36
CA LEU A 67 6.18 1.68 -4.82
C LEU A 67 5.96 3.11 -5.33
N MET A 68 6.75 3.51 -6.31
CA MET A 68 6.62 4.75 -7.08
C MET A 68 6.07 4.50 -8.49
N TYR A 69 5.69 5.58 -9.18
CA TYR A 69 5.20 5.56 -10.56
C TYR A 69 4.10 4.50 -10.75
N PRO A 70 2.96 4.64 -10.05
CA PRO A 70 1.92 3.64 -10.08
C PRO A 70 1.39 3.46 -11.50
N LYS A 71 1.45 2.23 -12.00
CA LYS A 71 0.75 1.79 -13.21
C LYS A 71 -0.63 1.33 -12.78
N ARG A 72 -1.62 2.16 -13.03
CA ARG A 72 -3.01 1.86 -12.71
C ARG A 72 -3.58 0.90 -13.74
N ALA A 73 -4.18 -0.19 -13.27
CA ALA A 73 -5.04 -1.00 -14.15
C ALA A 73 -6.29 -0.20 -14.53
N ASP A 74 -6.67 -0.23 -15.80
CA ASP A 74 -7.89 0.42 -16.27
C ASP A 74 -9.11 -0.40 -15.85
N VAL A 75 -9.67 -0.05 -14.70
CA VAL A 75 -10.85 -0.71 -14.11
C VAL A 75 -11.79 0.37 -13.59
N GLY A 76 -13.00 0.40 -14.12
CA GLY A 76 -14.06 1.32 -13.68
C GLY A 76 -14.49 1.07 -12.23
N GLY A 77 -15.06 2.09 -11.57
CA GLY A 77 -15.67 1.94 -10.23
C GLY A 77 -14.71 2.05 -9.03
N ARG A 78 -13.53 2.66 -9.21
CA ARG A 78 -12.62 2.93 -8.07
C ARG A 78 -13.19 4.03 -7.17
N ALA A 79 -13.86 3.64 -6.09
CA ALA A 79 -14.25 4.55 -5.03
C ALA A 79 -13.03 4.90 -4.15
N MET A 80 -12.73 6.19 -4.01
CA MET A 80 -11.79 6.65 -2.98
C MET A 80 -12.55 6.91 -1.68
N SER A 81 -11.97 6.50 -0.55
CA SER A 81 -12.56 6.81 0.76
C SER A 81 -12.58 8.33 0.98
N ARG A 82 -13.65 8.85 1.60
CA ARG A 82 -13.71 10.26 2.08
C ARG A 82 -12.51 10.65 2.96
N LYS A 83 -11.89 9.66 3.61
CA LYS A 83 -10.71 9.80 4.47
C LYS A 83 -9.42 9.48 3.73
N ALA A 84 -9.36 9.76 2.43
CA ALA A 84 -8.16 9.54 1.63
C ALA A 84 -7.03 10.48 2.12
N PRO A 85 -5.78 10.01 2.12
CA PRO A 85 -4.63 10.84 2.43
C PRO A 85 -4.47 11.97 1.39
N LEU A 86 -3.99 13.13 1.84
CA LEU A 86 -3.65 14.25 0.96
C LEU A 86 -2.29 13.98 0.31
N PHE A 87 -2.27 13.72 -0.99
CA PHE A 87 -1.02 13.46 -1.68
C PHE A 87 -0.27 14.75 -2.00
N ILE A 88 1.05 14.67 -2.16
CA ILE A 88 1.94 15.81 -2.40
C ILE A 88 1.49 16.64 -3.61
N LYS A 89 0.96 16.00 -4.64
CA LYS A 89 0.42 16.68 -5.82
C LYS A 89 -0.79 17.56 -5.51
N ASP A 90 -1.60 17.15 -4.55
CA ASP A 90 -2.78 17.92 -4.12
C ASP A 90 -2.35 19.12 -3.27
N VAL A 91 -1.29 18.94 -2.47
CA VAL A 91 -0.66 20.01 -1.67
C VAL A 91 0.01 21.05 -2.57
N LEU A 92 0.85 20.61 -3.50
CA LEU A 92 1.54 21.48 -4.45
C LEU A 92 0.56 22.14 -5.45
N GLY A 93 -0.52 21.44 -5.78
CA GLY A 93 -1.61 21.97 -6.62
C GLY A 93 -2.54 22.94 -5.91
N GLY A 94 -2.42 23.11 -4.58
CA GLY A 94 -3.19 24.09 -3.80
C GLY A 94 -4.68 23.77 -3.67
N SER A 95 -5.12 22.55 -3.95
CA SER A 95 -6.54 22.16 -3.86
C SER A 95 -6.69 20.68 -3.53
N PRO A 96 -7.32 20.32 -2.39
CA PRO A 96 -7.68 18.93 -2.10
C PRO A 96 -8.61 18.37 -3.18
N ARG A 97 -8.41 17.11 -3.59
CA ARG A 97 -9.37 16.44 -4.49
C ARG A 97 -10.72 16.32 -3.78
N GLN A 98 -11.79 16.78 -4.42
CA GLN A 98 -13.15 16.60 -3.90
C GLN A 98 -13.45 15.10 -3.77
N ALA A 99 -13.87 14.68 -2.58
CA ALA A 99 -14.39 13.34 -2.38
C ALA A 99 -15.72 13.22 -3.13
N ILE A 100 -15.90 12.15 -3.91
CA ILE A 100 -17.15 11.91 -4.64
C ILE A 100 -18.20 11.47 -3.60
N ASP A 101 -19.31 12.20 -3.53
CA ASP A 101 -20.47 11.85 -2.71
C ASP A 101 -21.25 10.72 -3.38
N TYR A 102 -21.49 9.64 -2.63
CA TYR A 102 -22.62 8.75 -2.90
C TYR A 102 -23.66 9.00 -1.80
N VAL A 103 -24.91 9.17 -2.24
CA VAL A 103 -26.11 9.16 -1.40
C VAL A 103 -26.33 7.70 -0.95
N ASP A 104 -26.60 7.52 0.34
CA ASP A 104 -26.85 6.21 0.98
C ASP A 104 -27.94 5.39 0.27
#